data_AF-A0A3M1L648-F1
#
_entry.id   AF-A0A3M1L648-F1
#
_cell.length_a   1.000
_cell.length_b   1.000
_cell.length_c   1.000
_cell.angle_alpha   90.00
_cell.angle_beta   90.00
_cell.angle_gamma   90.00
#
_symmetry.space_group_name_H-M   'P 1'
#
loop_
_entity.id
_entity.type
_entity.pdbx_description
1 polymer ?
#
loop_
_entity_poly.entity_id
_entity_poly.type
_entity_poly.pdbx_seq_one_letter_code
_entity_poly.pdbx_strand_id
1 'polypeptide(L)'
;PFVDVVTTMLDESIPLTTGEFDEWGNPKIEEYYHYIKSYSPYDNVEAKDYPALMVTTGLHDSQVQYWEPAKWVAKLRELKTDDNPLLLHTNMDAGHGGQSGRFRRYRETAMEYAFILDLAGLAE
;
A
#
# COMPACT_ATOMS: atom_id res chain seq x y z
N PRO A 1 2.28 -0.69 -1.88
CA PRO A 1 2.63 0.49 -1.05
C PRO A 1 3.06 0.02 0.33
N PHE A 2 4.20 0.51 0.85
CA PHE A 2 4.72 0.14 2.17
C PHE A 2 3.89 0.84 3.24
N VAL A 3 3.07 0.09 3.98
CA VAL A 3 2.01 0.66 4.85
C VAL A 3 1.89 -0.04 6.20
N ASP A 4 2.40 -1.27 6.33
CA ASP A 4 2.39 -2.03 7.57
C ASP A 4 3.74 -1.90 8.29
N VAL A 5 4.22 -0.67 8.43
CA VAL A 5 5.62 -0.34 8.71
C VAL A 5 6.10 -0.97 10.00
N VAL A 6 5.33 -0.85 11.10
CA VAL A 6 5.73 -1.40 12.41
C VAL A 6 5.83 -2.92 12.34
N THR A 7 4.80 -3.59 11.80
CA THR A 7 4.75 -5.06 11.75
C THR A 7 5.85 -5.61 10.85
N THR A 8 6.00 -5.07 9.64
CA THR A 8 7.02 -5.51 8.68
C THR A 8 8.43 -5.29 9.24
N MET A 9 8.71 -4.11 9.81
CA MET A 9 10.04 -3.79 10.34
C MET A 9 10.39 -4.54 11.63
N LEU A 10 9.43 -5.19 12.30
CA LEU A 10 9.71 -6.08 13.44
C LEU A 10 10.15 -7.49 13.01
N ASP A 11 9.86 -7.90 11.77
CA ASP A 11 10.09 -9.25 11.26
C ASP A 11 11.26 -9.31 10.27
N GLU A 12 12.39 -9.85 10.73
CA GLU A 12 13.61 -10.00 9.93
C GLU A 12 13.53 -11.13 8.89
N SER A 13 12.47 -11.95 8.91
CA SER A 13 12.25 -12.97 7.87
C SER A 13 11.68 -12.40 6.58
N ILE A 14 11.13 -11.19 6.62
CA ILE A 14 10.64 -10.47 5.45
C ILE A 14 11.83 -9.87 4.69
N PRO A 15 11.92 -10.04 3.35
CA PRO A 15 12.98 -9.42 2.56
C PRO A 15 13.07 -7.91 2.80
N LEU A 16 14.29 -7.37 2.69
CA LEU A 16 14.64 -5.95 2.87
C LEU A 16 14.62 -5.42 4.32
N THR A 17 13.82 -5.97 5.24
CA THR A 17 13.68 -5.45 6.63
C THR A 17 15.01 -5.11 7.29
N THR A 18 15.97 -6.05 7.29
CA THR A 18 17.27 -5.83 7.97
C THR A 18 18.12 -4.76 7.30
N GLY A 19 18.02 -4.62 5.97
CA GLY A 19 18.71 -3.57 5.21
C GLY A 19 18.04 -2.20 5.35
N GLU A 20 16.75 -2.16 5.67
CA GLU A 20 15.98 -0.92 5.82
C GLU A 20 16.02 -0.34 7.24
N PHE A 21 16.67 -1.00 8.20
CA PHE A 21 16.90 -0.44 9.53
C PHE A 21 17.68 0.88 9.50
N ASP A 22 18.60 1.04 8.55
CA ASP A 22 19.38 2.27 8.38
C ASP A 22 18.57 3.41 7.75
N GLU A 23 17.42 3.10 7.14
CA GLU A 23 16.52 4.08 6.52
C GLU A 23 15.43 4.53 7.51
N TRP A 24 14.69 3.59 8.11
CA TRP A 24 13.52 3.90 8.94
C TRP A 24 13.78 3.82 10.45
N GLY A 25 14.83 3.09 10.84
CA GLY A 25 15.07 2.64 12.22
C GLY A 25 14.63 1.20 12.47
N ASN A 26 15.13 0.62 13.57
CA ASN A 26 14.76 -0.73 14.00
C ASN A 26 13.72 -0.66 15.13
N PRO A 27 12.43 -1.00 14.90
CA PRO A 27 11.38 -0.92 15.91
C PRO A 27 11.50 -1.95 17.04
N LYS A 28 12.53 -2.82 17.06
CA LYS A 28 12.89 -3.57 18.26
C LYS A 28 13.53 -2.68 19.34
N ILE A 29 13.94 -1.47 18.97
CA ILE A 29 14.39 -0.42 19.88
C ILE A 29 13.18 0.50 20.15
N GLU A 30 12.88 0.73 21.43
CA GLU A 30 11.67 1.43 21.88
C GLU A 30 11.51 2.83 21.27
N GLU A 31 12.61 3.58 21.14
CA GLU A 31 12.64 4.90 20.51
C GLU A 31 12.09 4.85 19.07
N TYR A 32 12.62 3.94 18.25
CA TYR A 32 12.18 3.77 16.87
C TYR A 32 10.78 3.16 16.79
N TYR A 33 10.41 2.25 17.71
CA TYR A 33 9.05 1.71 17.75
C TYR A 33 8.01 2.83 17.86
N HIS A 34 8.18 3.73 18.84
CA HIS A 34 7.25 4.83 19.04
C HIS A 34 7.27 5.83 17.89
N TYR A 35 8.45 6.13 17.35
CA TYR A 35 8.58 7.04 16.21
C TYR A 35 7.91 6.48 14.96
N ILE A 36 8.23 5.24 14.57
CA ILE A 36 7.65 4.56 13.40
C ILE A 36 6.14 4.40 13.56
N LYS A 37 5.69 3.98 14.75
CA LYS A 37 4.25 3.83 15.03
C LYS A 37 3.48 5.14 14.91
N SER A 38 4.11 6.29 15.18
CA SER A 38 3.44 7.59 15.06
C SER A 38 3.01 7.94 13.63
N TYR A 39 3.62 7.33 12.61
CA TYR A 39 3.30 7.58 11.20
C TYR A 39 2.90 6.35 10.39
N SER A 40 3.10 5.12 10.90
CA SER A 40 2.78 3.89 10.19
C SER A 40 1.32 3.88 9.68
N PRO A 41 1.07 3.84 8.36
CA PRO A 41 -0.28 4.04 7.81
C PRO A 41 -1.30 3.01 8.28
N TYR A 42 -0.92 1.75 8.40
CA TYR A 42 -1.80 0.69 8.90
C TYR A 42 -2.17 0.88 10.37
N ASP A 43 -1.21 1.29 11.19
CA ASP A 43 -1.44 1.51 12.64
C ASP A 43 -2.33 2.73 12.91
N ASN A 44 -2.27 3.75 12.04
CA ASN A 44 -2.99 5.02 12.20
C ASN A 44 -4.25 5.15 11.32
N VAL A 45 -4.84 4.03 10.88
CA VAL A 45 -6.19 4.05 10.32
C VAL A 45 -7.19 4.35 11.43
N GLU A 46 -8.08 5.32 11.21
CA GLU A 46 -9.03 5.86 12.17
C GLU A 46 -10.43 5.95 11.56
N ALA A 47 -11.45 6.12 12.40
CA ALA A 47 -12.81 6.39 11.93
C ALA A 47 -12.95 7.84 11.47
N LYS A 48 -12.78 8.08 10.17
CA LYS A 48 -12.93 9.37 9.50
C LYS A 48 -13.16 9.20 8.01
N ASP A 49 -13.45 10.30 7.34
CA ASP A 49 -13.55 10.32 5.88
C ASP A 49 -12.16 10.22 5.25
N TYR A 50 -12.02 9.32 4.29
CA TYR A 50 -10.84 9.17 3.45
C TYR A 50 -11.17 9.57 2.00
N PRO A 51 -10.20 10.05 1.21
CA PRO A 51 -10.43 10.31 -0.21
C PRO A 51 -10.72 9.01 -0.96
N ALA A 52 -11.21 9.13 -2.19
CA ALA A 52 -11.25 7.99 -3.11
C ALA A 52 -9.83 7.45 -3.35
N LEU A 53 -9.66 6.14 -3.27
CA LEU A 53 -8.36 5.47 -3.39
C LEU A 53 -8.43 4.28 -4.33
N MET A 54 -7.43 4.17 -5.21
CA MET A 54 -7.11 2.94 -5.92
C MET A 54 -5.73 2.47 -5.46
N VAL A 55 -5.69 1.32 -4.79
CA VAL A 55 -4.48 0.72 -4.26
C VAL A 55 -4.05 -0.41 -5.19
N THR A 56 -2.79 -0.38 -5.64
CA THR A 56 -2.21 -1.42 -6.50
C THR A 56 -1.20 -2.26 -5.73
N THR A 57 -1.12 -3.54 -6.08
CA THR A 57 -0.11 -4.48 -5.57
C THR A 57 0.09 -5.65 -6.53
N GLY A 58 1.16 -6.41 -6.37
CA GLY A 58 1.42 -7.64 -7.11
C GLY A 58 1.55 -8.82 -6.15
N LEU A 59 0.97 -9.97 -6.49
CA LEU A 59 1.03 -11.18 -5.64
C LEU A 59 2.48 -11.65 -5.39
N HIS A 60 3.36 -11.43 -6.36
CA HIS A 60 4.77 -11.84 -6.31
C HIS A 60 5.70 -10.64 -6.05
N ASP A 61 5.20 -9.57 -5.44
CA ASP A 61 6.01 -8.39 -5.12
C ASP A 61 7.06 -8.75 -4.06
N SER A 62 8.33 -8.64 -4.45
CA SER A 62 9.48 -8.96 -3.61
C SER A 62 10.00 -7.77 -2.80
N GLN A 63 9.46 -6.57 -2.99
CA GLN A 63 9.87 -5.36 -2.26
C GLN A 63 8.83 -4.99 -1.20
N VAL A 64 7.56 -4.95 -1.59
CA VAL A 64 6.46 -4.72 -0.65
C VAL A 64 5.50 -5.90 -0.73
N GLN A 65 5.37 -6.61 0.37
CA GLN A 65 4.59 -7.84 0.38
C GLN A 65 3.09 -7.54 0.15
N TYR A 66 2.43 -8.34 -0.68
CA TYR A 66 1.06 -8.08 -1.15
C TYR A 66 0.03 -7.92 -0.01
N TRP A 67 0.30 -8.54 1.16
CA TRP A 67 -0.59 -8.49 2.30
C TRP A 67 -0.61 -7.12 2.98
N GLU A 68 0.44 -6.29 2.85
CA GLU A 68 0.44 -4.95 3.43
C GLU A 68 -0.71 -4.08 2.88
N PRO A 69 -0.80 -3.83 1.55
CA PRO A 69 -1.93 -3.12 0.98
C PRO A 69 -3.25 -3.86 1.16
N ALA A 70 -3.27 -5.20 1.17
CA ALA A 70 -4.49 -5.96 1.38
C ALA A 70 -5.08 -5.74 2.79
N LYS A 71 -4.25 -5.84 3.84
CA LYS A 71 -4.64 -5.54 5.23
C LYS A 71 -5.05 -4.09 5.38
N TRP A 72 -4.31 -3.17 4.77
CA TRP A 72 -4.60 -1.73 4.86
C TRP A 72 -5.94 -1.37 4.22
N VAL A 73 -6.23 -1.87 3.02
CA VAL A 73 -7.53 -1.67 2.37
C VAL A 73 -8.66 -2.29 3.20
N ALA A 74 -8.47 -3.48 3.77
CA ALA A 74 -9.47 -4.11 4.63
C ALA A 74 -9.79 -3.24 5.87
N LYS A 75 -8.77 -2.76 6.57
CA LYS A 75 -8.92 -1.89 7.76
C LYS A 75 -9.53 -0.53 7.40
N LEU A 76 -9.17 0.06 6.26
CA LEU A 76 -9.81 1.28 5.75
C LEU A 76 -11.30 1.07 5.49
N ARG A 77 -11.69 -0.04 4.86
CA ARG A 77 -13.12 -0.35 4.61
C ARG A 77 -13.91 -0.57 5.91
N GLU A 78 -13.26 -1.12 6.92
CA GLU A 78 -13.87 -1.34 8.24
C GLU A 78 -14.13 -0.02 8.98
N LEU A 79 -13.18 0.92 8.92
CA LEU A 79 -13.17 2.10 9.79
C LEU A 79 -13.64 3.39 9.12
N LYS A 80 -13.46 3.55 7.80
CA LYS A 80 -13.80 4.82 7.13
C LYS A 80 -15.29 5.17 7.28
N THR A 81 -15.59 6.46 7.35
CA THR A 81 -16.96 6.97 7.57
C THR A 81 -17.62 7.53 6.31
N ASP A 82 -16.86 7.69 5.23
CA ASP A 82 -17.33 8.18 3.95
C ASP A 82 -17.87 7.05 3.05
N ASP A 83 -18.41 7.42 1.88
CA ASP A 83 -18.86 6.51 0.82
C ASP A 83 -17.95 6.57 -0.44
N ASN A 84 -16.75 7.15 -0.34
CA ASN A 84 -15.84 7.29 -1.48
C ASN A 84 -15.34 5.91 -1.98
N PRO A 85 -15.06 5.78 -3.30
CA PRO A 85 -14.50 4.56 -3.86
C PRO A 85 -13.18 4.13 -3.21
N LEU A 86 -13.10 2.87 -2.80
CA LEU A 86 -11.87 2.26 -2.26
C LEU A 86 -11.61 0.92 -2.94
N LEU A 87 -10.72 0.92 -3.92
CA LEU A 87 -10.40 -0.21 -4.79
C LEU A 87 -9.04 -0.81 -4.43
N LEU A 88 -8.95 -2.14 -4.52
CA LEU A 88 -7.68 -2.88 -4.48
C LEU A 88 -7.53 -3.63 -5.80
N HIS A 89 -6.53 -3.28 -6.58
CA HIS A 89 -6.13 -3.99 -7.78
C HIS A 89 -4.88 -4.83 -7.48
N THR A 90 -5.06 -6.15 -7.41
CA THR A 90 -3.95 -7.10 -7.22
C THR A 90 -3.61 -7.74 -8.55
N ASN A 91 -2.38 -7.54 -9.01
CA ASN A 91 -1.85 -8.24 -10.17
C ASN A 91 -1.40 -9.65 -9.74
N MET A 92 -2.15 -10.67 -10.14
CA MET A 92 -1.92 -12.05 -9.71
C MET A 92 -0.68 -12.70 -10.35
N ASP A 93 -0.14 -12.12 -11.43
CA ASP A 93 0.99 -12.69 -12.17
C ASP A 93 2.29 -11.86 -12.05
N ALA A 94 2.28 -10.77 -11.29
CA ALA A 94 3.38 -9.80 -11.25
C ALA A 94 3.96 -9.56 -9.86
N GLY A 95 5.21 -9.09 -9.85
CA GLY A 95 5.87 -8.54 -8.68
C GLY A 95 5.93 -7.01 -8.70
N HIS A 96 6.97 -6.44 -8.08
CA HIS A 96 7.05 -5.00 -7.79
C HIS A 96 6.95 -4.10 -9.02
N GLY A 97 7.64 -4.46 -10.11
CA GLY A 97 7.67 -3.67 -11.34
C GLY A 97 6.45 -3.85 -12.24
N GLY A 98 5.40 -4.54 -11.78
CA GLY A 98 4.26 -4.93 -12.61
C GLY A 98 4.61 -6.03 -13.63
N GLN A 99 3.69 -6.31 -14.56
CA GLN A 99 3.95 -7.31 -15.60
C GLN A 99 4.97 -6.81 -16.63
N SER A 100 5.92 -7.69 -16.98
CA SER A 100 6.84 -7.42 -18.09
C SER A 100 6.11 -7.29 -19.43
N GLY A 101 6.59 -6.39 -20.28
CA GLY A 101 6.03 -6.14 -21.61
C GLY A 101 5.48 -4.72 -21.78
N ARG A 102 5.92 -4.06 -22.86
CA ARG A 102 5.66 -2.63 -23.14
C ARG A 102 4.19 -2.22 -23.00
N PHE A 103 3.26 -3.05 -23.50
CA PHE A 103 1.83 -2.71 -23.51
C PHE A 103 1.12 -2.94 -22.17
N ARG A 104 1.64 -3.82 -21.31
CA ARG A 104 1.03 -4.12 -19.99
C ARG A 104 1.10 -2.90 -19.09
N ARG A 105 2.26 -2.24 -19.05
CA ARG A 105 2.46 -0.98 -18.33
C ARG A 105 1.46 0.09 -18.76
N TYR A 106 1.21 0.24 -20.06
CA TYR A 106 0.21 1.22 -20.54
C TYR A 106 -1.22 0.88 -20.09
N ARG A 107 -1.56 -0.39 -19.90
CA ARG A 107 -2.88 -0.76 -19.36
C ARG A 107 -3.01 -0.38 -17.88
N GLU A 108 -1.97 -0.63 -17.08
CA GLU A 108 -1.96 -0.21 -15.66
C GLU A 108 -2.04 1.32 -15.54
N THR A 109 -1.25 2.06 -16.32
CA THR A 109 -1.32 3.53 -16.36
C THR A 109 -2.69 4.03 -16.85
N ALA A 110 -3.28 3.40 -17.88
CA ALA A 110 -4.60 3.78 -18.36
C ALA A 110 -5.69 3.55 -17.30
N MET A 111 -5.61 2.46 -16.53
CA MET A 111 -6.51 2.18 -15.42
C MET A 111 -6.39 3.23 -14.31
N GLU A 112 -5.17 3.59 -13.91
CA GLU A 112 -4.92 4.65 -12.93
C GLU A 112 -5.48 6.00 -13.39
N TYR A 113 -5.26 6.34 -14.66
CA TYR A 113 -5.74 7.60 -15.22
C TYR A 113 -7.26 7.61 -15.35
N ALA A 114 -7.87 6.49 -15.76
CA ALA A 114 -9.32 6.36 -15.82
C ALA A 114 -9.96 6.59 -14.44
N PHE A 115 -9.39 6.01 -13.38
CA PHE A 115 -9.88 6.24 -12.01
C PHE A 115 -9.82 7.72 -11.62
N ILE A 116 -8.70 8.40 -11.87
CA ILE A 116 -8.53 9.82 -11.52
C ILE A 116 -9.41 10.73 -12.38
N LEU A 117 -9.50 10.47 -13.68
CA LEU A 117 -10.30 11.27 -14.61
C LEU A 117 -11.80 11.11 -14.36
N ASP A 118 -12.26 9.90 -14.02
CA ASP A 118 -13.65 9.66 -13.61
C ASP A 118 -14.02 10.48 -12.37
N LEU A 119 -13.17 10.47 -11.33
CA LEU A 119 -13.34 11.29 -10.12
C LEU A 119 -13.32 12.80 -10.41
N ALA A 120 -12.60 13.22 -11.45
CA ALA A 120 -12.54 14.62 -11.89
C ALA A 120 -13.72 15.01 -12.80
N GLY A 121 -14.62 14.08 -13.15
CA GLY A 121 -15.71 14.31 -14.10
C GLY A 121 -15.25 14.49 -15.55
N LEU A 122 -14.12 13.89 -15.92
CA LEU A 122 -13.46 13.97 -17.23
C LEU A 122 -13.44 12.63 -17.98
N ALA A 123 -14.14 11.60 -17.47
CA ALA A 123 -14.39 10.37 -18.20
C ALA A 123 -15.57 10.59 -19.17
N GLU A 124 -15.30 10.63 -20.48
CA GLU A 124 -16.31 10.63 -21.54
C GLU A 124 -16.86 9.24 -21.84
#